data_AF-A0A938FUY6-F1
#
_entry.id   AF-A0A938FUY6-F1
#
_cell.length_a   1.000
_cell.length_b   1.000
_cell.length_c   1.000
_cell.angle_alpha   90.00
_cell.angle_beta   90.00
_cell.angle_gamma   90.00
#
_symmetry.space_group_name_H-M   'P 1'
#
loop_
_entity.id
_entity.type
_entity.pdbx_description
1 polymer ?
#
loop_
_entity_poly.entity_id
_entity_poly.type
_entity_poly.pdbx_seq_one_letter_code
_entity_poly.pdbx_strand_id
1 'polypeptide(L)' 'MFRSSVKLRKDLWDRVKQSTEAAGYSSPEEFVEHVLEKELARIEEEAQSKDEIVNKLKGLGYLE' A
#
# COMPACT_ATOMS: atom_id res chain seq x y z
N MET A 1 0.41 -14.76 -20.30
CA MET A 1 -0.01 -13.82 -19.24
C MET A 1 1.22 -13.56 -18.38
N PHE A 2 1.87 -12.40 -18.52
CA PHE A 2 3.10 -12.11 -17.77
C PHE A 2 2.70 -11.66 -16.36
N ARG A 3 3.04 -12.47 -15.35
CA ARG A 3 2.88 -12.10 -13.95
C ARG A 3 4.16 -11.39 -13.51
N SER A 4 4.05 -10.15 -13.06
CA SER A 4 5.17 -9.42 -12.47
C SER A 4 5.63 -10.17 -11.21
N SER A 5 6.95 -10.34 -11.03
CA SER A 5 7.52 -10.99 -9.85
C SER A 5 8.48 -10.04 -9.15
N VAL A 6 8.44 -10.04 -7.82
CA VAL A 6 9.30 -9.21 -6.97
C VAL A 6 10.08 -10.14 -6.05
N LYS A 7 11.40 -9.96 -6.00
CA LYS A 7 12.26 -10.72 -5.08
C LYS A 7 12.32 -10.03 -3.73
N LEU A 8 12.03 -10.78 -2.68
CA LEU A 8 12.18 -10.33 -1.29
C LEU A 8 13.48 -10.88 -0.69
N ARG A 9 14.07 -10.12 0.24
CA ARG A 9 15.20 -10.62 1.04
C ARG A 9 14.73 -11.81 1.87
N LYS A 10 15.58 -12.83 2.01
CA LYS A 10 15.27 -14.07 2.74
C LYS A 10 14.74 -13.81 4.15
N ASP A 11 15.41 -12.93 4.90
CA ASP A 11 15.04 -12.57 6.27
C ASP A 11 13.63 -11.94 6.37
N LEU A 12 13.29 -11.08 5.39
CA LEU A 12 11.96 -10.49 5.30
C LEU A 12 10.90 -11.55 5.00
N TRP A 13 11.19 -12.50 4.10
CA TRP A 13 10.29 -13.59 3.78
C TRP A 13 10.05 -14.54 4.95
N ASP A 14 11.07 -14.82 5.77
CA ASP A 14 10.90 -15.59 7.00
C ASP A 14 9.97 -14.89 8.00
N ARG A 15 10.09 -13.57 8.15
CA ARG A 15 9.17 -12.77 8.97
C ARG A 15 7.74 -12.74 8.42
N VAL A 16 7.59 -12.70 7.09
CA VAL A 16 6.27 -12.78 6.43
C VAL A 16 5.59 -14.10 6.80
N LYS A 17 6.28 -15.24 6.63
CA LYS A 17 5.74 -16.57 6.97
C LYS A 17 5.30 -16.65 8.45
N GLN A 18 6.15 -16.18 9.37
CA GLN A 18 5.81 -16.16 10.80
C GLN A 18 4.58 -15.28 11.09
N SER A 19 4.47 -14.14 10.42
CA SER A 19 3.35 -13.22 10.59
C SER A 19 2.04 -13.80 10.04
N THR A 20 2.10 -14.56 8.94
CA THR A 20 0.91 -15.19 8.36
C THR A 20 0.30 -16.28 9.23
N GLU A 21 1.13 -17.07 9.92
CA GLU A 21 0.65 -18.09 10.87
C GLU A 21 -0.08 -17.45 12.06
N ALA A 22 0.38 -16.29 12.52
CA ALA A 22 -0.23 -15.58 13.64
C ALA A 22 -1.53 -14.83 13.27
N ALA A 23 -1.64 -14.35 12.03
CA ALA A 23 -2.73 -13.48 11.59
C ALA A 23 -3.85 -14.21 10.82
N GLY A 24 -3.75 -15.53 10.62
CA GLY A 24 -4.81 -16.34 10.03
C GLY A 24 -4.95 -16.22 8.51
N TYR A 25 -3.90 -15.76 7.84
CA TYR A 25 -3.87 -15.68 6.37
C TYR A 25 -3.74 -17.08 5.76
N SER A 26 -4.33 -17.26 4.58
CA SER A 26 -4.31 -18.57 3.90
C SER A 26 -2.95 -18.89 3.27
N SER A 27 -2.15 -17.87 2.97
CA SER A 27 -0.79 -18.01 2.43
C SER A 27 0.07 -16.75 2.65
N PRO A 28 1.40 -16.88 2.76
CA PRO A 28 2.36 -15.77 2.74
C PRO A 28 2.17 -14.80 1.57
N GLU A 29 1.90 -15.32 0.38
CA GLU A 29 1.66 -14.52 -0.82
C GLU A 29 0.42 -13.63 -0.70
N GLU A 30 -0.67 -14.15 -0.14
CA GLU A 30 -1.93 -13.42 0.04
C GLU A 30 -1.76 -12.26 1.01
N PHE A 31 -1.03 -12.48 2.12
CA PHE A 31 -0.64 -11.41 3.03
C PHE A 31 0.17 -10.30 2.35
N VAL A 32 1.15 -10.67 1.51
CA VAL A 32 1.98 -9.67 0.82
C VAL A 32 1.14 -8.85 -0.15
N GLU A 33 0.26 -9.49 -0.92
CA GLU A 33 -0.64 -8.81 -1.85
C GLU A 33 -1.57 -7.85 -1.10
N HIS A 34 -2.22 -8.32 -0.04
CA HIS A 34 -3.14 -7.54 0.78
C HIS A 34 -2.46 -6.30 1.42
N VAL A 35 -1.24 -6.47 1.95
CA VAL A 35 -0.49 -5.36 2.55
C VAL A 35 -0.09 -4.33 1.49
N LEU A 36 0.29 -4.77 0.29
CA LEU A 36 0.62 -3.86 -0.81
C LEU A 36 -0.61 -3.09 -1.29
N GLU A 37 -1.75 -3.76 -1.47
CA GLU A 37 -3.01 -3.10 -1.84
C GLU A 37 -3.42 -2.06 -0.80
N LYS A 38 -3.32 -2.40 0.49
CA LYS A 38 -3.63 -1.47 1.58
C LYS A 38 -2.73 -0.23 1.58
N GLU A 39 -1.42 -0.41 1.35
CA GLU A 39 -0.48 0.71 1.33
C GLU A 39 -0.64 1.57 0.09
N LEU A 40 -0.95 0.97 -1.07
CA LEU A 40 -1.27 1.71 -2.30
C LEU A 40 -2.53 2.56 -2.10
N ALA A 41 -3.61 1.97 -1.60
CA ALA A 41 -4.84 2.70 -1.29
C ALA A 41 -4.57 3.88 -0.35
N ARG A 42 -3.78 3.69 0.70
CA ARG A 42 -3.37 4.76 1.62
C ARG A 42 -2.65 5.90 0.91
N ILE A 43 -1.69 5.59 0.03
CA ILE A 43 -0.94 6.60 -0.74
C ILE A 43 -1.87 7.34 -1.71
N GLU A 44 -2.78 6.63 -2.37
CA GLU A 44 -3.76 7.20 -3.29
C GLU A 44 -4.73 8.14 -2.56
N GLU A 45 -5.25 7.72 -1.40
CA GLU A 45 -6.10 8.56 -0.55
C GLU A 45 -5.35 9.78 0.00
N GLU A 46 -4.09 9.64 0.40
CA GLU A 46 -3.25 10.76 0.83
C GLU A 46 -2.96 11.74 -0.32
N ALA A 47 -2.76 11.23 -1.54
CA ALA A 47 -2.57 12.05 -2.73
C ALA A 47 -3.85 12.81 -3.10
N GLN A 48 -5.00 12.14 -3.11
CA GLN A 48 -6.30 12.76 -3.34
C GLN A 48 -6.61 13.83 -2.28
N SER A 49 -6.37 13.54 -1.00
CA SER A 49 -6.58 14.49 0.10
C SER A 49 -5.73 15.76 -0.08
N LYS A 50 -4.48 15.62 -0.54
CA LYS A 50 -3.60 16.76 -0.83
C LYS A 50 -4.11 17.57 -2.02
N ASP A 51 -4.53 16.91 -3.09
CA ASP A 51 -5.06 17.59 -4.28
C ASP A 51 -6.39 18.30 -3.96
N GLU A 52 -7.27 17.69 -3.17
CA GLU A 52 -8.50 18.32 -2.71
C GLU A 52 -8.25 19.53 -1.81
N ILE A 53 -7.27 19.47 -0.90
CA ILE A 53 -6.86 20.62 -0.07
C ILE A 53 -6.30 21.74 -0.95
N VAL A 54 -5.43 21.43 -1.92
CA VAL A 54 -4.86 22.41 -2.85
C VAL A 54 -5.95 23.06 -3.69
N ASN A 55 -6.89 22.28 -4.24
CA ASN A 55 -8.02 22.79 -5.02
C ASN A 55 -8.94 23.67 -4.18
N LYS A 56 -9.19 23.31 -2.91
CA LYS A 56 -9.99 24.13 -1.99
C LYS A 56 -9.29 25.45 -1.63
N LEU A 57 -7.97 25.44 -1.44
CA LEU A 57 -7.18 26.66 -1.20
C LEU A 57 -7.11 27.57 -2.43
N LYS A 58 -6.99 27.00 -3.64
CA LYS A 58 -7.09 27.75 -4.92
C LYS A 58 -8.47 28.39 -5.09
N GLY A 59 -9.55 27.66 -4.82
CA GLY A 59 -10.92 28.18 -4.89
C GLY A 59 -11.22 29.31 -3.90
N LEU A 60 -10.43 29.42 -2.82
CA LEU A 60 -10.51 30.48 -1.83
C LEU A 60 -9.50 31.63 -2.08
N GLY A 61 -8.67 31.55 -3.12
CA GLY A 61 -7.71 32.58 -3.49
C GLY A 61 -6.43 32.64 -2.65
N TYR A 62 -6.09 31.56 -1.93
CA TYR A 62 -4.90 31.51 -1.06
C TYR A 62 -3.65 30.94 -1.77
N LEU A 63 -3.80 30.38 -2.98
CA LEU A 63 -2.73 29.84 -3.80
C LEU A 63 -2.97 30.24 -5.27
N GLU A 64 -1.96 30.82 -5.93
CA GLU A 64 -1.93 31.07 -7.39
C GLU A 64 -1.20 29.94 -8.13
#